data_AF-A0A0R0AQD6-F1
#
_entry.id   AF-A0A0R0AQD6-F1
#
_cell.length_a   1.000
_cell.length_b   1.000
_cell.length_c   1.000
_cell.angle_alpha   90.00
_cell.angle_beta   90.00
_cell.angle_gamma   90.00
#
_symmetry.space_group_name_H-M   'P 1'
#
loop_
_entity.id
_entity.type
_entity.pdbx_description
1 polymer ?
#
loop_
_entity_poly.entity_id
_entity_poly.type
_entity_poly.pdbx_seq_one_letter_code
_entity_poly.pdbx_strand_id
1 'polypeptide(L)'
;MQIINKHATPLGLPSGQVLVPEVPAPVPDWATLKKNAVVQAWIAAGILIEGKDSAKAAIIGTRNLPADVPLIEDKVTDLDDLVRQAFEASGLELEAWNSLTQADRDSHIGSQLAELKAEAAAPSTEEEKAELIAQLEAAKVKFDKRWGVEKLRAALDEAQKAAAGGTGS
;
A
#
# COMPACT_ATOMS: atom_id res chain seq x y z
N MET A 1 4.21 17.70 -13.76
CA MET A 1 3.98 18.20 -12.39
C MET A 1 2.61 18.83 -12.29
N GLN A 2 1.77 18.31 -11.39
CA GLN A 2 0.46 18.88 -11.11
C GLN A 2 0.54 19.83 -9.92
N ILE A 3 -0.01 21.03 -10.06
CA ILE A 3 -0.01 22.05 -9.02
C ILE A 3 -1.45 22.36 -8.64
N ILE A 4 -1.70 22.41 -7.34
CA ILE A 4 -3.00 22.71 -6.76
C ILE A 4 -2.94 24.11 -6.17
N ASN A 5 -3.88 24.96 -6.59
CA ASN A 5 -4.11 26.27 -5.98
C ASN A 5 -5.04 26.11 -4.77
N LYS A 6 -4.54 26.37 -3.55
CA LYS A 6 -5.32 26.38 -2.31
C LYS A 6 -5.91 27.75 -1.95
N HIS A 7 -5.68 28.76 -2.76
CA HIS A 7 -6.34 30.05 -2.61
C HIS A 7 -7.81 29.97 -3.03
N ALA A 8 -8.64 30.88 -2.53
CA ALA A 8 -10.06 30.94 -2.88
C ALA A 8 -10.32 31.48 -4.30
N THR A 9 -9.31 32.07 -4.95
CA THR A 9 -9.43 32.69 -6.26
C THR A 9 -8.46 32.07 -7.26
N PRO A 10 -8.75 32.15 -8.58
CA PRO A 10 -7.81 31.73 -9.60
C PRO A 10 -6.48 32.47 -9.48
N LEU A 11 -5.37 31.75 -9.62
CA LEU A 11 -4.03 32.33 -9.57
C LEU A 11 -3.34 32.22 -10.92
N GLY A 12 -2.86 33.35 -11.42
CA GLY A 12 -2.00 33.40 -12.60
C GLY A 12 -0.56 33.05 -12.23
N LEU A 13 0.01 32.06 -12.90
CA LEU A 13 1.43 31.77 -12.85
C LEU A 13 2.22 32.76 -13.70
N PRO A 14 3.52 32.97 -13.41
CA PRO A 14 4.40 33.77 -14.26
C PRO A 14 4.52 33.25 -15.71
N SER A 15 4.15 31.99 -15.95
CA SER A 15 4.05 31.40 -17.29
C SER A 15 2.85 31.90 -18.10
N GLY A 16 1.93 32.66 -17.48
CA GLY A 16 0.65 33.08 -18.07
C GLY A 16 -0.49 32.08 -17.89
N GLN A 17 -0.20 30.88 -17.36
CA GLN A 17 -1.23 29.87 -17.05
C GLN A 17 -2.04 30.26 -15.80
N VAL A 18 -3.36 30.08 -15.84
CA VAL A 18 -4.23 30.33 -14.69
C VAL A 18 -4.59 29.01 -14.02
N LEU A 19 -4.36 28.92 -12.70
CA LEU A 19 -4.73 27.79 -11.86
C LEU A 19 -6.07 28.06 -11.17
N VAL A 20 -7.06 27.21 -11.45
CA VAL A 20 -8.36 27.23 -10.79
C VAL A 20 -8.20 26.74 -9.34
N PRO A 21 -8.90 27.35 -8.36
CA PRO A 21 -8.85 26.91 -6.97
C PRO A 21 -9.28 25.44 -6.82
N GLU A 22 -8.55 24.73 -5.96
CA GLU A 22 -8.76 23.31 -5.57
C GLU A 22 -8.70 22.27 -6.69
N VAL A 23 -8.34 22.67 -7.91
CA VAL A 23 -8.20 21.77 -9.05
C VAL A 23 -6.72 21.51 -9.34
N PRO A 24 -6.25 20.25 -9.34
CA PRO A 24 -4.90 19.92 -9.80
C PRO A 24 -4.75 20.23 -11.28
N ALA A 25 -3.82 21.12 -11.64
CA ALA A 25 -3.55 21.48 -13.02
C ALA A 25 -2.11 21.13 -13.41
N PRO A 26 -1.87 20.52 -14.59
CA PRO A 26 -0.53 20.28 -15.08
C PRO A 26 0.16 21.60 -15.40
N VAL A 27 1.34 21.83 -14.84
CA VAL A 27 2.14 23.03 -15.09
C VAL A 27 3.44 22.63 -15.80
N PRO A 28 3.62 23.01 -17.08
CA PRO A 28 4.89 22.78 -17.78
C PRO A 28 6.00 23.60 -17.13
N ASP A 29 7.23 23.10 -17.20
CA ASP A 29 8.43 23.80 -16.70
C ASP A 29 8.39 24.19 -15.21
N TRP A 30 7.63 23.45 -14.39
CA TRP A 30 7.48 23.74 -12.96
C TRP A 30 8.83 23.82 -12.22
N ALA A 31 9.82 23.02 -12.61
CA ALA A 31 11.17 23.04 -12.02
C ALA A 31 11.89 24.39 -12.20
N THR A 32 11.55 25.13 -13.25
CA THR A 32 12.05 26.49 -13.50
C THR A 32 11.17 27.52 -12.79
N LEU A 33 9.85 27.37 -12.85
CA LEU A 33 8.89 28.29 -12.20
C LEU A 33 9.05 28.34 -10.68
N LYS A 34 9.32 27.21 -10.03
CA LYS A 34 9.56 27.15 -8.57
C LYS A 34 10.83 27.87 -8.10
N LYS A 35 11.68 28.33 -9.02
CA LYS A 35 12.85 29.18 -8.70
C LYS A 35 12.47 30.66 -8.65
N ASN A 36 11.29 31.04 -9.12
CA ASN A 36 10.82 32.41 -9.06
C ASN A 36 10.42 32.76 -7.61
N ALA A 37 10.89 33.91 -7.12
CA ALA A 37 10.64 34.37 -5.76
C ALA A 37 9.13 34.44 -5.40
N VAL A 38 8.27 34.81 -6.35
CA VAL A 38 6.83 34.91 -6.14
C VAL A 38 6.21 33.52 -5.97
N VAL A 39 6.60 32.56 -6.81
CA VAL A 39 6.12 31.17 -6.74
C VAL A 39 6.61 30.50 -5.45
N GLN A 40 7.86 30.77 -5.04
CA GLN A 40 8.39 30.29 -3.76
C GLN A 40 7.62 30.85 -2.56
N ALA A 41 7.27 32.15 -2.58
CA ALA A 41 6.45 32.74 -1.53
C ALA A 41 5.06 32.10 -1.46
N TRP A 42 4.44 31.76 -2.60
CA TRP A 42 3.16 31.05 -2.63
C TRP A 42 3.26 29.62 -2.11
N ILE A 43 4.33 28.89 -2.45
CA ILE A 43 4.56 27.54 -1.89
C ILE A 43 4.80 27.63 -0.38
N ALA A 44 5.63 28.57 0.08
CA ALA A 44 5.91 28.78 1.49
C ALA A 44 4.68 29.20 2.30
N ALA A 45 3.76 29.95 1.68
CA ALA A 45 2.48 30.33 2.25
C ALA A 45 1.41 29.23 2.18
N GLY A 46 1.71 28.07 1.59
CA GLY A 46 0.75 26.98 1.39
C GLY A 46 -0.36 27.29 0.38
N ILE A 47 -0.17 28.34 -0.43
CA ILE A 47 -1.11 28.79 -1.46
C ILE A 47 -1.01 27.89 -2.69
N LEU A 48 0.19 27.42 -3.03
CA LEU A 48 0.42 26.43 -4.07
C LEU A 48 0.96 25.15 -3.44
N ILE A 49 0.32 24.02 -3.76
CA ILE A 49 0.77 22.70 -3.31
C ILE A 49 1.12 21.87 -4.53
N GLU A 50 2.26 21.20 -4.46
CA GLU A 50 2.66 20.18 -5.42
C GLU A 50 1.73 18.96 -5.25
N GLY A 51 0.79 18.79 -6.18
CA GLY A 51 0.01 17.57 -6.28
C GLY A 51 0.94 16.44 -6.75
N LYS A 52 0.73 15.23 -6.21
CA LYS A 52 1.38 14.03 -6.78
C LYS A 52 1.11 14.03 -8.28
N ASP A 53 2.17 13.95 -9.06
CA ASP A 53 2.15 14.02 -10.52
C ASP A 53 1.29 12.88 -11.11
N SER A 54 -0.02 13.06 -11.26
CA SER A 54 -0.90 12.10 -11.93
C SER A 54 -0.87 12.23 -13.46
N ALA A 55 0.10 12.98 -14.01
CA ALA A 55 0.37 13.03 -15.44
C ALA A 55 1.63 12.20 -15.82
N LYS A 56 2.08 11.28 -14.96
CA LYS A 56 2.97 10.20 -15.39
C LYS A 56 2.20 9.32 -16.40
N ALA A 57 2.86 8.95 -17.50
CA ALA A 57 2.31 7.98 -18.44
C ALA A 57 1.72 6.80 -17.66
N ALA A 58 0.48 6.42 -17.97
CA ALA A 58 -0.19 5.36 -17.23
C ALA A 58 0.69 4.10 -17.21
N ILE A 59 0.86 3.50 -16.03
CA ILE A 59 1.55 2.23 -15.87
C ILE A 59 0.69 1.21 -16.63
N ILE A 60 1.24 0.58 -17.66
CA ILE A 60 0.48 -0.43 -18.41
C ILE A 60 0.30 -1.65 -17.50
N GLY A 61 -0.95 -1.96 -17.17
CA GLY A 61 -1.30 -3.13 -16.37
C GLY A 61 -1.44 -4.42 -17.18
N THR A 62 -2.25 -5.33 -16.66
CA THR A 62 -2.60 -6.60 -17.31
C THR A 62 -3.99 -6.54 -17.94
N ARG A 63 -4.22 -7.38 -18.95
CA ARG A 63 -5.54 -7.61 -19.57
C ARG A 63 -6.16 -8.94 -19.14
N ASN A 64 -5.45 -9.69 -18.29
CA ASN A 64 -5.82 -11.06 -17.92
C ASN A 64 -6.50 -11.13 -16.55
N LEU A 65 -6.55 -10.03 -15.81
CA LEU A 65 -7.21 -9.94 -14.51
C LEU A 65 -8.43 -9.01 -14.57
N PRO A 66 -9.48 -9.30 -13.77
CA PRO A 66 -10.60 -8.37 -13.56
C PRO A 66 -10.14 -7.13 -12.77
N ALA A 67 -10.99 -6.09 -12.75
CA ALA A 67 -10.74 -4.88 -11.96
C ALA A 67 -10.66 -5.17 -10.45
N ASP A 68 -11.52 -6.06 -9.96
CA ASP A 68 -11.51 -6.53 -8.57
C ASP A 68 -10.80 -7.88 -8.50
N VAL A 69 -9.62 -7.91 -7.90
CA VAL A 69 -8.79 -9.12 -7.77
C VAL A 69 -8.97 -9.73 -6.37
N PRO A 70 -9.60 -10.91 -6.24
CA PRO A 70 -9.78 -11.53 -4.95
C PRO A 70 -8.44 -12.04 -4.39
N LEU A 71 -8.10 -11.63 -3.17
CA LEU A 71 -6.93 -12.12 -2.43
C LEU A 71 -7.29 -13.40 -1.67
N ILE A 72 -8.25 -13.31 -0.74
CA ILE A 72 -8.85 -14.43 0.02
C ILE A 72 -10.37 -14.22 0.12
N GLU A 73 -11.12 -15.17 0.70
CA GLU A 73 -12.61 -15.16 0.71
C GLU A 73 -13.25 -13.82 1.13
N ASP A 74 -12.64 -13.08 2.07
CA ASP A 74 -13.16 -11.79 2.57
C ASP A 74 -12.29 -10.58 2.19
N LYS A 75 -11.22 -10.76 1.38
CA LYS A 75 -10.33 -9.66 0.98
C LYS A 75 -10.19 -9.58 -0.54
N VAL A 76 -10.41 -8.39 -1.07
CA VAL A 76 -10.26 -8.05 -2.48
C VAL A 76 -9.30 -6.86 -2.60
N THR A 77 -8.49 -6.84 -3.65
CA THR A 77 -7.67 -5.68 -4.01
C THR A 77 -8.05 -5.17 -5.39
N ASP A 78 -7.81 -3.88 -5.64
CA ASP A 78 -8.02 -3.25 -6.94
C ASP A 78 -6.86 -3.57 -7.89
N LEU A 79 -7.18 -3.76 -9.17
CA LEU A 79 -6.20 -4.08 -10.20
C LEU A 79 -5.15 -2.97 -10.38
N ASP A 80 -5.56 -1.70 -10.29
CA ASP A 80 -4.65 -0.56 -10.45
C ASP A 80 -3.66 -0.50 -9.28
N ASP A 81 -4.13 -0.79 -8.07
CA ASP A 81 -3.29 -0.88 -6.88
C ASP A 81 -2.31 -2.07 -6.98
N LEU A 82 -2.79 -3.25 -7.39
CA LEU A 82 -1.96 -4.43 -7.64
C LEU A 82 -0.86 -4.15 -8.68
N VAL A 83 -1.22 -3.55 -9.82
CA VAL A 83 -0.28 -3.20 -10.90
C VAL A 83 0.75 -2.20 -10.39
N ARG A 84 0.32 -1.21 -9.61
CA ARG A 84 1.20 -0.22 -9.03
C ARG A 84 2.17 -0.84 -8.03
N GLN A 85 1.71 -1.71 -7.13
CA GLN A 85 2.58 -2.42 -6.20
C GLN A 85 3.60 -3.30 -6.94
N ALA A 86 3.17 -4.02 -7.97
CA ALA A 86 4.06 -4.85 -8.78
C ALA A 86 5.12 -4.00 -9.50
N PHE A 87 4.75 -2.82 -9.99
CA PHE A 87 5.68 -1.85 -10.57
C PHE A 87 6.68 -1.35 -9.52
N GLU A 88 6.22 -0.92 -8.34
CA GLU A 88 7.08 -0.45 -7.24
C GLU A 88 8.04 -1.56 -6.76
N ALA A 89 7.57 -2.80 -6.65
CA ALA A 89 8.38 -3.97 -6.26
C ALA A 89 9.39 -4.39 -7.34
N SER A 90 9.08 -4.18 -8.63
CA SER A 90 9.99 -4.50 -9.73
C SER A 90 11.25 -3.63 -9.74
N GLY A 91 11.20 -2.44 -9.13
CA GLY A 91 12.27 -1.45 -9.18
C GLY A 91 12.53 -0.88 -10.58
N LEU A 92 11.66 -1.16 -11.55
CA LEU A 92 11.77 -0.67 -12.91
C LEU A 92 11.32 0.79 -13.01
N GLU A 93 11.90 1.51 -13.96
CA GLU A 93 11.37 2.80 -14.35
C GLU A 93 10.16 2.65 -15.27
N LEU A 94 9.35 3.69 -15.37
CA LEU A 94 8.08 3.67 -16.10
C LEU A 94 8.22 3.28 -17.57
N GLU A 95 9.26 3.77 -18.25
CA GLU A 95 9.52 3.44 -19.66
C GLU A 95 9.93 1.97 -19.83
N ALA A 96 10.77 1.46 -18.92
CA ALA A 96 11.19 0.07 -18.92
C ALA A 96 10.00 -0.87 -18.66
N TRP A 97 9.17 -0.54 -17.67
CA TRP A 97 7.94 -1.28 -17.38
C TRP A 97 6.96 -1.27 -18.56
N ASN A 98 6.73 -0.10 -19.16
CA ASN A 98 5.80 0.03 -20.29
C ASN A 98 6.34 -0.65 -21.56
N SER A 99 7.65 -0.87 -21.66
CA SER A 99 8.32 -1.60 -22.74
C SER A 99 8.35 -3.12 -22.53
N LEU A 100 7.96 -3.61 -21.35
CA LEU A 100 7.81 -5.04 -21.10
C LEU A 100 6.72 -5.65 -21.99
N THR A 101 6.91 -6.92 -22.36
CA THR A 101 5.86 -7.68 -23.04
C THR A 101 4.70 -7.93 -22.07
N GLN A 102 3.53 -8.25 -22.61
CA GLN A 102 2.37 -8.60 -21.77
C GLN A 102 2.70 -9.79 -20.84
N ALA A 103 3.41 -10.80 -21.34
CA ALA A 103 3.79 -11.96 -20.54
C ALA A 103 4.72 -11.61 -19.37
N ASP A 104 5.70 -10.73 -19.60
CA ASP A 104 6.63 -10.31 -18.53
C ASP A 104 5.90 -9.48 -17.46
N ARG A 105 5.03 -8.56 -17.87
CA ARG A 105 4.19 -7.79 -16.93
C ARG A 105 3.27 -8.70 -16.13
N ASP A 106 2.60 -9.64 -16.79
CA ASP A 106 1.72 -10.61 -16.14
C ASP A 106 2.50 -11.46 -15.13
N SER A 107 3.78 -11.77 -15.40
CA SER A 107 4.64 -12.46 -14.44
C SER A 107 4.93 -11.60 -13.21
N HIS A 108 5.28 -10.32 -13.36
CA HIS A 108 5.51 -9.41 -12.22
C HIS A 108 4.24 -9.21 -11.40
N ILE A 109 3.11 -8.94 -12.06
CA ILE A 109 1.80 -8.74 -11.42
C ILE A 109 1.35 -10.03 -10.72
N GLY A 110 1.55 -11.20 -11.35
CA GLY A 110 1.23 -12.50 -10.77
C GLY A 110 2.06 -12.84 -9.53
N SER A 111 3.36 -12.51 -9.55
CA SER A 111 4.22 -12.64 -8.37
C SER A 111 3.74 -11.74 -7.22
N GLN A 112 3.44 -10.47 -7.50
CA GLN A 112 2.90 -9.55 -6.49
C GLN A 112 1.56 -10.03 -5.94
N LEU A 113 0.69 -10.56 -6.79
CA LEU A 113 -0.60 -11.10 -6.36
C LEU A 113 -0.42 -12.30 -5.43
N ALA A 114 0.53 -13.19 -5.73
CA ALA A 114 0.83 -14.33 -4.87
C ALA A 114 1.36 -13.88 -3.49
N GLU A 115 2.20 -12.85 -3.45
CA GLU A 115 2.71 -12.27 -2.22
C GLU A 115 1.58 -11.63 -1.39
N LEU A 116 0.72 -10.82 -2.02
CA LEU A 116 -0.45 -10.23 -1.37
C LEU A 116 -1.43 -11.29 -0.86
N LYS A 117 -1.60 -12.40 -1.58
CA LYS A 117 -2.41 -13.53 -1.11
C LYS A 117 -1.79 -14.20 0.11
N ALA A 118 -0.47 -14.40 0.12
CA ALA A 118 0.23 -14.96 1.25
C ALA A 118 0.17 -14.04 2.48
N GLU A 119 0.32 -12.73 2.29
CA GLU A 119 0.21 -11.73 3.36
C GLU A 119 -1.24 -11.59 3.86
N ALA A 120 -2.22 -11.65 2.96
CA ALA A 120 -3.64 -11.62 3.31
C ALA A 120 -4.09 -12.87 4.08
N ALA A 121 -3.49 -14.03 3.79
CA ALA A 121 -3.72 -15.31 4.46
C ALA A 121 -2.88 -15.49 5.74
N ALA A 122 -1.85 -14.67 5.96
CA ALA A 122 -1.13 -14.67 7.22
C ALA A 122 -2.08 -14.22 8.33
N PRO A 123 -2.19 -14.97 9.45
CA PRO A 123 -3.09 -14.59 10.52
C PRO A 123 -2.65 -13.24 11.06
N SER A 124 -3.57 -12.27 11.09
CA SER A 124 -3.30 -11.00 11.75
C SER A 124 -2.95 -11.28 13.21
N THR A 125 -2.16 -10.42 13.84
CA THR A 125 -1.79 -10.59 15.26
C THR A 125 -3.01 -10.75 16.17
N GLU A 126 -4.16 -10.17 15.80
CA GLU A 126 -5.43 -10.36 16.51
C GLU A 126 -6.06 -11.74 16.29
N GLU A 127 -6.01 -12.26 15.07
CA GLU A 127 -6.52 -13.60 14.73
C GLU A 127 -5.65 -14.67 15.40
N GLU A 128 -4.33 -14.56 15.29
CA GLU A 128 -3.38 -15.46 15.96
C GLU A 128 -3.57 -15.43 17.49
N LYS A 129 -3.81 -14.24 18.06
CA LYS A 129 -4.11 -14.10 19.49
C LYS A 129 -5.40 -14.83 19.87
N ALA A 130 -6.47 -14.66 19.09
CA ALA A 130 -7.76 -15.30 19.36
C ALA A 130 -7.66 -16.83 19.28
N GLU A 131 -6.95 -17.36 18.28
CA GLU A 131 -6.71 -18.80 18.15
C GLU A 131 -5.85 -19.36 19.29
N LEU A 132 -4.80 -18.65 19.71
CA LEU A 132 -3.98 -19.06 20.86
C LEU A 132 -4.79 -19.08 22.16
N ILE A 133 -5.66 -18.09 22.36
CA ILE A 133 -6.59 -18.05 23.51
C ILE A 133 -7.52 -19.27 23.47
N ALA A 134 -8.14 -19.55 22.32
CA ALA A 134 -9.04 -20.70 22.17
C ALA A 134 -8.33 -22.04 22.45
N GLN A 135 -7.09 -22.19 21.98
CA GLN A 135 -6.27 -23.38 22.24
C GLN A 135 -5.88 -23.52 23.72
N LEU A 136 -5.53 -22.42 24.40
CA LEU A 136 -5.24 -22.41 25.83
C LEU A 136 -6.49 -22.73 26.67
N GLU A 137 -7.66 -22.23 26.29
CA GLU A 137 -8.94 -22.58 26.93
C GLU A 137 -9.25 -24.06 26.74
N ALA A 138 -9.07 -24.60 25.54
CA ALA A 138 -9.27 -26.03 25.24
C ALA A 138 -8.32 -26.93 26.04
N ALA A 139 -7.05 -26.52 26.17
CA ALA A 139 -6.06 -27.19 26.99
C ALA A 139 -6.22 -26.92 28.50
N LYS A 140 -7.20 -26.11 28.92
CA LYS A 140 -7.44 -25.66 30.30
C LYS A 140 -6.21 -25.06 30.97
N VAL A 141 -5.36 -24.40 30.18
CA VAL A 141 -4.16 -23.71 30.63
C VAL A 141 -4.58 -22.37 31.25
N LYS A 142 -3.91 -21.97 32.32
CA LYS A 142 -4.19 -20.68 32.96
C LYS A 142 -3.46 -19.57 32.20
N PHE A 143 -4.21 -18.67 31.58
CA PHE A 143 -3.66 -17.53 30.84
C PHE A 143 -4.44 -16.24 31.14
N ASP A 144 -3.90 -15.10 30.69
CA ASP A 144 -4.55 -13.79 30.79
C ASP A 144 -4.83 -13.22 29.39
N LYS A 145 -6.05 -12.71 29.15
CA LYS A 145 -6.46 -12.16 27.84
C LYS A 145 -5.70 -10.88 27.46
N ARG A 146 -5.01 -10.24 28.41
CA ARG A 146 -4.14 -9.07 28.20
C ARG A 146 -2.71 -9.47 27.79
N TRP A 147 -2.37 -10.76 27.82
CA TRP A 147 -1.06 -11.19 27.34
C TRP A 147 -0.92 -10.96 25.83
N GLY A 148 0.29 -10.60 25.42
CA GLY A 148 0.66 -10.56 24.00
C GLY A 148 0.78 -11.97 23.42
N VAL A 149 0.71 -12.05 22.09
CA VAL A 149 0.79 -13.29 21.30
C VAL A 149 1.98 -14.17 21.72
N GLU A 150 3.16 -13.58 21.85
CA GLU A 150 4.40 -14.28 22.27
C GLU A 150 4.22 -15.06 23.58
N LYS A 151 3.55 -14.45 24.56
CA LYS A 151 3.37 -15.05 25.89
C LYS A 151 2.26 -16.11 25.90
N LEU A 152 1.21 -15.92 25.11
CA LEU A 152 0.17 -16.93 24.91
C LEU A 152 0.74 -18.16 24.17
N ARG A 153 1.59 -17.95 23.16
CA ARG A 153 2.27 -19.02 22.43
C ARG A 153 3.21 -19.83 23.32
N ALA A 154 3.99 -19.16 24.17
CA ALA A 154 4.87 -19.84 25.14
C ALA A 154 4.07 -20.70 26.14
N ALA A 155 2.95 -20.19 26.66
CA ALA A 155 2.10 -20.95 27.57
C ALA A 155 1.47 -22.19 26.89
N LEU A 156 1.14 -22.10 25.61
CA LEU A 156 0.59 -23.22 24.85
C LEU A 156 1.65 -24.28 24.58
N ASP A 157 2.86 -23.89 24.17
CA ASP A 157 4.00 -24.80 23.97
C ASP A 157 4.37 -25.54 25.26
N GLU A 158 4.39 -24.85 26.40
CA GLU A 158 4.65 -25.46 27.71
C GLU A 158 3.56 -26.49 28.08
N ALA A 159 2.30 -26.17 27.84
CA ALA A 159 1.20 -27.09 28.10
C ALA A 159 1.20 -28.30 27.15
N GLN A 160 1.52 -28.11 25.87
CA GLN A 160 1.68 -29.19 24.91
C GLN A 160 2.85 -30.11 25.27
N LYS A 161 3.98 -29.55 25.73
CA LYS A 161 5.12 -30.32 26.26
C LYS A 161 4.78 -31.09 27.53
N ALA A 162 4.04 -30.48 28.46
CA ALA A 162 3.57 -31.16 29.67
C ALA A 162 2.59 -32.30 29.34
N ALA A 163 1.73 -32.13 28.34
CA ALA A 163 0.82 -33.17 27.86
C ALA A 163 1.57 -34.31 27.15
N ALA A 164 2.63 -34.01 26.38
CA ALA A 164 3.45 -35.02 25.70
C ALA A 164 4.43 -35.76 26.62
N GLY A 165 4.89 -35.13 27.71
CA GLY A 165 5.79 -35.71 28.71
C GLY A 165 5.11 -36.41 29.89
N GLY A 166 3.77 -36.36 29.97
CA GLY A 166 2.99 -36.76 31.14
C GLY A 166 2.41 -38.17 31.15
N THR A 167 2.85 -39.07 30.26
CA THR A 167 2.54 -40.52 30.35
C THR A 167 3.82 -41.30 30.63
N GLY A 168 4.13 -41.49 31.91
CA GLY A 168 5.29 -42.28 32.33
C GLY A 168 5.64 -42.12 33.81
N SER A 169 4.70 -42.38 34.71
CA SER A 169 5.01 -42.78 36.09
C SER A 169 4.03 -43.85 36.52
#